data_AF-A0A957DVV1-F1
#
_entry.id   AF-A0A957DVV1-F1
#
_cell.length_a   1.000
_cell.length_b   1.000
_cell.length_c   1.000
_cell.angle_alpha   90.00
_cell.angle_beta   90.00
_cell.angle_gamma   90.00
#
_symmetry.space_group_name_H-M   'P 1'
#
loop_
_entity.id
_entity.type
_entity.pdbx_description
1 polymer ?
#
loop_
_entity_poly.entity_id
_entity_poly.type
_entity_poly.pdbx_seq_one_letter_code
_entity_poly.pdbx_strand_id
1 'polypeptide(L)' 'MKIAVFSTKPYDRSYLDAANETIGHELTYFEAKLDKDTVPLAQGFPCVCVFVNDVVDAHVLLELKAGGTTLIALRSA' A
#
# COMPACT_ATOMS: atom_id res chain seq x y z
N MET A 1 4.77 -2.20 -11.98
CA MET A 1 5.37 -1.55 -10.77
C MET A 1 4.90 -2.29 -9.53
N LYS A 2 5.76 -2.47 -8.52
CA LYS A 2 5.40 -3.10 -7.24
C LYS A 2 4.57 -2.17 -6.36
N ILE A 3 3.45 -2.66 -5.84
CA ILE A 3 2.54 -1.90 -4.99
C ILE A 3 2.24 -2.73 -3.74
N ALA A 4 2.49 -2.17 -2.57
CA ALA A 4 2.06 -2.75 -1.29
C ALA A 4 0.66 -2.21 -0.93
N VAL A 5 -0.34 -3.08 -0.87
CA VAL A 5 -1.72 -2.75 -0.54
C VAL A 5 -1.98 -3.12 0.92
N PHE A 6 -2.09 -2.13 1.80
CA PHE A 6 -2.35 -2.33 3.24
C PHE A 6 -3.83 -2.36 3.55
N SER A 7 -4.22 -2.84 4.73
CA SER A 7 -5.62 -2.95 5.18
C SER A 7 -6.50 -3.74 4.20
N THR A 8 -5.93 -4.71 3.49
CA THR A 8 -6.62 -5.45 2.43
C THR A 8 -7.72 -6.34 3.01
N LYS A 9 -8.91 -6.27 2.42
CA LYS A 9 -10.01 -7.22 2.59
C LYS A 9 -10.17 -8.10 1.34
N PRO A 10 -10.86 -9.25 1.42
CA PRO A 10 -11.03 -10.14 0.27
C PRO A 10 -11.61 -9.43 -0.98
N TYR A 11 -12.53 -8.47 -0.78
CA TYR A 11 -13.10 -7.70 -1.89
C TYR A 11 -12.08 -6.77 -2.55
N ASP A 12 -11.15 -6.17 -1.79
CA ASP A 12 -10.12 -5.29 -2.36
C ASP A 12 -9.28 -6.07 -3.37
N ARG A 13 -8.85 -7.29 -3.01
CA ARG A 13 -8.09 -8.16 -3.90
C ARG A 13 -8.87 -8.46 -5.18
N SER A 14 -10.11 -8.89 -5.07
CA SER A 14 -10.93 -9.23 -6.26
C SER A 14 -11.09 -8.05 -7.22
N TYR A 15 -11.39 -6.85 -6.70
CA TYR A 15 -11.58 -5.68 -7.56
C TYR A 15 -10.27 -5.11 -8.10
N LEU A 16 -9.21 -5.08 -7.29
CA LEU A 16 -7.91 -4.56 -7.72
C LEU A 16 -7.22 -5.50 -8.71
N ASP A 17 -7.30 -6.82 -8.53
CA ASP A 17 -6.76 -7.79 -9.49
C ASP A 17 -7.48 -7.67 -10.84
N ALA A 18 -8.82 -7.56 -10.84
CA ALA A 18 -9.60 -7.37 -12.07
C ALA A 18 -9.26 -6.04 -12.78
N ALA A 19 -9.13 -4.94 -12.03
CA ALA A 19 -8.74 -3.65 -12.61
C ALA A 19 -7.30 -3.64 -13.13
N ASN A 20 -6.42 -4.46 -12.55
CA ASN A 20 -5.00 -4.53 -12.88
C ASN A 20 -4.67 -5.51 -14.01
N GLU A 21 -5.63 -6.29 -14.50
CA GLU A 21 -5.45 -7.32 -15.54
C GLU A 21 -4.75 -6.79 -16.80
N THR A 22 -5.07 -5.56 -17.22
CA THR A 22 -4.49 -4.94 -18.42
C THR A 22 -3.24 -4.09 -18.14
N ILE A 23 -3.05 -3.64 -16.90
CA ILE A 23 -1.97 -2.70 -16.54
C ILE A 23 -0.71 -3.46 -16.07
N GLY A 24 -0.88 -4.58 -15.37
CA GLY A 24 0.23 -5.45 -14.98
C GLY A 24 1.11 -4.89 -13.85
N HIS A 25 0.54 -4.19 -12.87
CA HIS A 25 1.25 -3.92 -11.61
C HIS A 25 1.45 -5.20 -10.81
N GLU A 26 2.52 -5.26 -10.00
CA GLU A 26 2.77 -6.36 -9.08
C GLU A 26 2.15 -6.00 -7.72
N LEU A 27 0.93 -6.46 -7.48
CA LEU A 27 0.18 -6.16 -6.26
C LEU A 27 0.54 -7.15 -5.16
N THR A 28 1.08 -6.65 -4.04
CA THR A 28 1.28 -7.41 -2.81
C THR A 28 0.31 -6.93 -1.76
N TYR A 29 -0.48 -7.83 -1.21
CA TYR A 29 -1.57 -7.50 -0.30
C TYR A 29 -1.21 -7.85 1.14
N PHE A 30 -1.39 -6.90 2.04
CA PHE A 30 -1.26 -7.05 3.48
C PHE A 30 -2.62 -6.80 4.13
N GLU A 31 -3.08 -7.75 4.96
CA GLU A 31 -4.28 -7.55 5.78
C GLU A 31 -4.01 -6.58 6.95
N ALA A 32 -2.75 -6.46 7.34
CA ALA A 32 -2.29 -5.52 8.36
C ALA A 32 -2.58 -4.08 7.93
N LYS A 33 -3.04 -3.28 8.90
CA LYS A 33 -3.10 -1.82 8.79
C LYS A 33 -1.69 -1.27 8.65
N LEU A 34 -1.50 -0.19 7.89
CA LEU A 34 -0.26 0.57 7.89
C LEU A 34 -0.20 1.48 9.13
N ASP A 35 0.87 1.32 9.91
CA ASP A 35 1.25 2.12 11.06
C ASP A 35 2.76 2.02 11.31
N LYS A 36 3.24 2.62 12.40
CA LYS A 36 4.65 2.61 12.81
C LYS A 36 5.26 1.21 12.98
N ASP A 37 4.44 0.19 13.29
CA ASP A 37 4.94 -1.16 13.58
C ASP A 37 4.97 -2.02 12.31
N THR A 38 4.20 -1.62 11.29
CA THR A 38 3.97 -2.37 10.05
C THR A 38 4.53 -1.68 8.81
N VAL A 39 4.91 -0.40 8.89
CA VAL A 39 5.59 0.33 7.80
C VAL A 39 6.85 -0.36 7.25
N PRO A 40 7.62 -1.17 8.00
CA PRO A 40 8.72 -1.94 7.40
C PRO A 40 8.29 -2.92 6.29
N LEU A 41 7.02 -3.36 6.26
CA LEU A 41 6.48 -4.21 5.19
C LEU A 41 6.47 -3.50 3.82
N ALA A 42 6.51 -2.16 3.79
CA ALA A 42 6.56 -1.36 2.57
C ALA A 42 7.98 -1.22 2.00
N GLN A 43 9.02 -1.76 2.65
CA GLN A 43 10.39 -1.61 2.18
C GLN A 43 10.59 -2.21 0.78
N GLY A 44 11.19 -1.41 -0.11
CA GLY A 44 11.42 -1.79 -1.51
C GLY A 44 10.17 -1.66 -2.41
N PHE A 45 9.03 -1.23 -1.87
CA PHE A 45 7.85 -0.91 -2.68
C PHE A 45 7.86 0.57 -3.07
N PRO A 46 7.96 0.91 -4.37
CA PRO A 46 7.93 2.30 -4.84
C PRO A 46 6.56 2.95 -4.62
N CYS A 47 5.50 2.15 -4.47
CA CYS A 47 4.14 2.63 -4.22
C CYS A 47 3.48 1.85 -3.08
N VAL A 48 2.78 2.57 -2.20
CA VAL A 48 1.87 1.98 -1.22
C VAL A 48 0.44 2.42 -1.51
N CYS A 49 -0.52 1.51 -1.37
CA CYS A 49 -1.94 1.77 -1.47
C CYS A 49 -2.59 1.59 -0.10
N VAL A 50 -3.17 2.66 0.42
CA VAL A 50 -3.69 2.74 1.80
C VAL A 50 -5.18 3.07 1.81
N PHE A 51 -5.84 2.81 2.94
CA PHE A 51 -7.25 3.10 3.19
C PHE A 51 -7.45 4.03 4.38
N VAL A 52 -8.68 4.50 4.60
CA VAL A 52 -9.00 5.57 5.57
C VAL A 52 -8.53 5.31 7.01
N ASN A 53 -8.35 4.05 7.39
CA ASN A 53 -7.95 3.68 8.74
C ASN A 53 -6.43 3.51 8.89
N ASP A 54 -5.65 3.56 7.81
CA ASP A 54 -4.19 3.51 7.84
C ASP A 54 -3.61 4.82 8.40
N VAL A 55 -2.43 4.74 9.02
CA VAL A 55 -1.70 5.90 9.53
C VAL A 55 -0.70 6.35 8.49
N VAL A 56 -0.82 7.59 8.04
CA VAL A 56 0.12 8.24 7.12
C VAL A 56 0.57 9.57 7.75
N ASP A 57 1.14 9.48 8.95
CA ASP A 57 1.65 10.63 9.68
C ASP A 57 3.13 10.93 9.33
N ALA A 58 3.69 11.97 9.94
CA ALA A 58 5.06 12.39 9.65
C ALA A 58 6.11 11.29 9.87
N HIS A 59 5.94 10.42 10.88
CA HIS A 59 6.87 9.35 11.16
C HIS A 59 6.78 8.26 10.08
N VAL A 60 5.56 7.80 9.79
CA VAL A 60 5.33 6.79 8.74
C VAL A 60 5.81 7.31 7.37
N LEU A 61 5.57 8.58 7.04
CA LEU A 61 6.04 9.17 5.77
C LEU A 61 7.56 9.16 5.64
N LEU A 62 8.29 9.43 6.72
CA LEU A 62 9.76 9.40 6.72
C LEU A 62 10.28 7.97 6.52
N GLU A 63 9.65 6.98 7.15
CA GLU A 63 10.02 5.57 7.00
C GLU A 63 9.69 5.03 5.60
N LEU A 64 8.51 5.37 5.06
CA LEU A 64 8.14 5.04 3.68
C LEU A 64 9.18 5.59 2.69
N LYS A 65 9.55 6.87 2.85
CA LYS A 65 10.57 7.50 2.00
C LYS A 65 11.93 6.81 2.13
N ALA A 66 12.35 6.49 3.35
CA ALA A 66 13.61 5.78 3.61
C ALA A 66 13.60 4.35 3.03
N GLY A 67 12.44 3.69 3.03
CA GLY A 67 12.19 2.38 2.45
C GLY A 67 12.08 2.37 0.91
N GLY A 68 12.12 3.54 0.27
CA GLY A 68 12.08 3.69 -1.19
C GLY A 68 10.70 3.96 -1.79
N THR A 69 9.67 4.17 -0.98
CA THR A 69 8.34 4.57 -1.45
C THR A 69 8.36 6.01 -1.94
N THR A 70 7.86 6.25 -3.14
CA THR A 70 7.78 7.56 -3.79
C THR A 70 6.34 7.98 -4.10
N LEU A 71 5.39 7.04 -4.03
CA LEU A 71 3.98 7.27 -4.29
C LEU A 71 3.11 6.66 -3.18
N ILE A 72 2.11 7.43 -2.74
CA ILE A 72 1.06 6.96 -1.82
C ILE A 72 -0.26 7.11 -2.56
N ALA A 73 -0.94 5.99 -2.82
CA ALA A 73 -2.26 5.94 -3.41
C ALA A 73 -3.32 5.76 -2.32
N LEU A 74 -4.31 6.65 -2.29
CA LEU A 74 -5.47 6.55 -1.40
C LEU A 74 -6.61 5.88 -2.16
N ARG A 75 -7.09 4.71 -1.70
CA ARG A 75 -8.26 4.02 -2.30
C ARG A 75 -9.57 4.42 -1.63
N SER A 76 -9.71 5.68 -1.29
CA SER A 76 -10.85 6.27 -0.57
C SER A 76 -11.22 7.62 -1.18
N ALA A 77 -12.49 7.99 -1.09
CA ALA A 77 -13.05 9.24 -1.61
C ALA A 77 -13.82 9.99 -0.52
#